data_AF-A0A9E7JXU9-F1
#
_entry.id   AF-A0A9E7JXU9-F1
#
_cell.length_a   1.000
_cell.length_b   1.000
_cell.length_c   1.000
_cell.angle_alpha   90.00
_cell.angle_beta   90.00
_cell.angle_gamma   90.00
#
_symmetry.space_group_name_H-M   'P 1'
#
loop_
_entity.id
_entity.type
_entity.pdbx_description
1 polymer ?
#
loop_
_entity_poly.entity_id
_entity_poly.type
_entity_poly.pdbx_seq_one_letter_code
_entity_poly.pdbx_strand_id
1 'polypeptide(L)'
;MRSTGLVVAFLALVFLVNLSAAREDPDLFLPSQGIGEEVGGKKPWACCDNCVCTRSIPPQCQCTDQLIGGCDPKCKACACTRSYPPKCRCFDIIYDFCGKTCNPVQ
;
A
#
# COMPACT_ATOMS: atom_id res chain seq x y z
N MET A 1 41.89 -7.89 -41.91
CA MET A 1 41.49 -6.62 -41.27
C MET A 1 40.04 -6.22 -41.59
N ARG A 2 39.09 -7.18 -41.68
CA ARG A 2 37.65 -6.91 -41.94
C ARG A 2 36.73 -7.30 -40.76
N SER A 3 37.22 -8.16 -39.86
CA SER A 3 36.44 -8.68 -38.73
C SER A 3 36.49 -7.75 -37.49
N THR A 4 37.62 -7.07 -37.27
CA THR A 4 37.80 -6.15 -36.13
C THR A 4 36.87 -4.93 -36.19
N GLY A 5 36.63 -4.39 -37.39
CA GLY A 5 35.69 -3.27 -37.56
C GLY A 5 34.25 -3.64 -37.26
N LEU A 6 33.85 -4.88 -37.58
CA LEU A 6 32.51 -5.40 -37.27
C LEU A 6 32.33 -5.54 -35.76
N VAL A 7 33.33 -6.11 -35.07
CA VAL A 7 33.30 -6.30 -33.61
C VAL A 7 33.25 -4.96 -32.88
N VAL A 8 34.03 -3.96 -33.30
CA VAL A 8 34.01 -2.61 -32.71
C VAL A 8 32.65 -1.93 -32.94
N ALA A 9 32.05 -2.07 -34.12
CA ALA A 9 30.73 -1.53 -34.41
C ALA A 9 29.63 -2.18 -33.55
N PHE A 10 29.69 -3.50 -33.35
CA PHE A 10 28.76 -4.21 -32.47
C PHE A 10 28.89 -3.76 -31.01
N LEU A 11 30.13 -3.62 -30.50
CA LEU A 11 30.35 -3.16 -29.13
C LEU A 11 29.87 -1.71 -28.91
N ALA A 12 30.08 -0.83 -29.90
CA ALA A 12 29.59 0.55 -29.86
C ALA A 12 28.05 0.62 -29.86
N LEU A 13 27.39 -0.20 -30.69
CA LEU A 13 25.94 -0.30 -30.71
C LEU A 13 25.39 -0.75 -29.35
N VAL A 14 25.96 -1.80 -28.76
CA VAL A 14 25.55 -2.30 -27.43
C VAL A 14 25.69 -1.20 -26.36
N PHE A 15 26.77 -0.42 -26.38
CA PHE A 15 26.95 0.71 -25.45
C PHE A 15 25.88 1.81 -25.61
N LEU A 16 25.49 2.13 -26.85
CA LEU A 16 24.47 3.15 -27.11
C LEU A 16 23.07 2.73 -26.64
N VAL A 17 22.72 1.44 -26.72
CA VAL A 17 21.41 0.95 -26.21
C VAL A 17 21.32 1.06 -24.68
N ASN A 18 22.44 0.86 -23.97
CA ASN A 18 22.48 0.87 -22.50
C ASN A 18 22.39 2.26 -21.86
N LEU A 19 22.50 3.37 -22.62
CA LEU A 19 22.52 4.73 -22.06
C LEU A 19 21.13 5.33 -21.80
N SER A 20 20.04 4.59 -22.03
CA SER A 20 18.67 5.15 -21.99
C SER A 20 17.82 4.76 -20.77
N ALA A 21 18.41 4.18 -19.72
CA ALA A 21 17.67 3.78 -18.50
C ALA A 21 18.01 4.63 -17.26
N ALA A 22 18.18 5.94 -17.42
CA ALA A 22 18.20 6.89 -16.31
C ALA A 22 17.17 7.99 -16.56
N ARG A 23 15.92 7.72 -16.21
CA ARG A 23 14.93 8.76 -15.91
C ARG A 23 14.41 8.51 -14.50
N GLU A 24 14.86 9.38 -13.61
CA GLU A 24 14.33 9.60 -12.28
C GLU A 24 12.98 10.31 -12.45
N ASP A 25 11.92 9.73 -11.93
CA ASP A 25 10.60 10.35 -11.87
C ASP A 25 10.39 10.80 -10.40
N PRO A 26 10.69 12.07 -10.05
CA PRO A 26 10.37 12.58 -8.73
C PRO A 26 8.86 12.85 -8.62
N ASP A 27 8.25 12.18 -7.63
CA ASP A 27 6.91 12.38 -7.09
C ASP A 27 6.30 13.77 -7.36
N LEU A 28 5.41 13.85 -8.35
CA LEU A 28 4.52 15.00 -8.54
C LEU A 28 3.18 14.73 -7.84
N PHE A 29 3.19 14.75 -6.50
CA PHE A 29 1.95 14.84 -5.72
C PHE A 29 1.42 16.28 -5.76
N LEU A 30 0.44 16.53 -6.63
CA LEU A 30 -0.43 17.70 -6.54
C LEU A 30 -1.74 17.29 -5.83
N PRO A 31 -2.06 17.85 -4.64
CA PRO A 31 -3.34 17.60 -4.01
C PRO A 31 -4.41 18.56 -4.56
N SER A 32 -5.66 18.15 -4.36
CA SER A 32 -6.89 18.95 -4.39
C SER A 32 -7.72 18.91 -5.68
N GLN A 33 -8.63 17.93 -5.76
CA GLN A 33 -10.05 18.22 -5.96
C GLN A 33 -10.90 17.01 -5.55
N GLY A 34 -11.87 17.27 -4.67
CA GLY A 34 -12.68 16.26 -4.00
C GLY A 34 -13.52 15.43 -4.95
N ILE A 35 -13.12 14.18 -5.12
CA ILE A 35 -13.96 12.99 -5.15
C ILE A 35 -13.13 11.98 -4.34
N GLY A 36 -13.67 11.46 -3.24
CA GLY A 36 -12.99 10.46 -2.41
C GLY A 36 -12.89 9.13 -3.15
N GLU A 37 -12.12 9.13 -4.24
CA GLU A 37 -11.70 7.94 -4.93
C GLU A 37 -10.56 7.34 -4.12
N GLU A 38 -10.71 6.08 -3.73
CA GLU A 38 -9.78 5.34 -2.89
C GLU A 38 -8.41 5.22 -3.57
N VAL A 39 -7.59 6.27 -3.51
CA VAL A 39 -6.14 6.19 -3.73
C VAL A 39 -5.53 5.66 -2.44
N GLY A 40 -5.93 4.45 -2.09
CA GLY A 40 -5.48 3.75 -0.92
C GLY A 40 -5.70 2.28 -1.19
N GLY A 41 -4.63 1.50 -1.23
CA GLY A 41 -4.73 0.05 -1.40
C GLY A 41 -5.86 -0.51 -0.53
N LYS A 42 -6.63 -1.45 -1.08
CA LYS A 42 -7.82 -2.06 -0.47
C LYS A 42 -7.62 -2.23 1.05
N LYS A 43 -8.31 -1.41 1.85
CA LYS A 43 -8.15 -1.41 3.32
C LYS A 43 -8.42 -2.82 3.89
N PRO A 44 -7.73 -3.22 4.97
CA PRO A 44 -7.87 -4.56 5.55
C PRO A 44 -9.15 -4.76 6.37
N TRP A 45 -10.09 -3.81 6.30
CA TRP A 45 -11.42 -3.85 6.91
C TRP A 45 -12.40 -3.00 6.07
N ALA A 46 -13.70 -3.27 6.19
CA ALA A 46 -14.74 -2.53 5.45
C ALA A 46 -15.19 -1.22 6.13
N CYS A 47 -15.13 -1.18 7.46
CA CYS A 47 -15.41 -0.02 8.31
C CYS A 47 -14.56 -0.15 9.59
N CYS A 48 -14.37 0.95 10.33
CA CYS A 48 -13.65 0.96 11.59
C CYS A 48 -14.20 2.04 12.54
N ASP A 49 -14.66 1.64 13.71
CA ASP A 49 -15.10 2.53 14.79
C ASP A 49 -13.91 3.02 15.62
N ASN A 50 -12.96 2.14 15.96
CA ASN A 50 -11.80 2.46 16.81
C ASN A 50 -10.49 2.49 16.01
N CYS A 51 -10.17 3.65 15.43
CA CYS A 51 -8.94 3.89 14.70
C CYS A 51 -7.86 4.52 15.60
N VAL A 52 -6.68 3.90 15.69
CA VAL A 52 -5.52 4.44 16.41
C VAL A 52 -4.42 4.75 15.41
N CYS A 53 -3.94 6.00 15.41
CA CYS A 53 -2.88 6.45 14.51
C CYS A 53 -1.70 7.05 15.28
N THR A 54 -0.49 6.85 14.77
CA THR A 54 0.70 7.61 15.20
C THR A 54 0.59 9.07 14.75
N ARG A 55 1.34 9.96 15.42
CA ARG A 55 1.47 11.38 15.04
C ARG A 55 2.60 11.64 14.03
N SER A 56 3.04 10.63 13.29
CA SER A 56 4.07 10.74 12.25
C SER A 56 3.49 11.21 10.91
N ILE A 57 4.35 11.58 9.96
CA ILE A 57 3.98 11.88 8.57
C ILE A 57 4.79 10.93 7.66
N PRO A 58 4.17 9.96 6.96
CA PRO A 58 2.74 9.62 7.01
C PRO A 58 2.32 9.01 8.36
N PRO A 59 1.03 9.11 8.73
CA PRO A 59 0.52 8.46 9.93
C PRO A 59 0.53 6.95 9.73
N GLN A 60 0.79 6.19 10.80
CA GLN A 60 0.61 4.75 10.82
C GLN A 60 -0.65 4.45 11.61
N CYS A 61 -1.69 3.95 10.95
CA CYS A 61 -3.01 3.73 11.53
C CYS A 61 -3.36 2.24 11.59
N GLN A 62 -4.05 1.86 12.66
CA GLN A 62 -4.55 0.51 12.91
C GLN A 62 -6.01 0.56 13.36
N CYS A 63 -6.85 -0.31 12.81
CA CYS A 63 -8.18 -0.54 13.34
C CYS A 63 -8.15 -1.53 14.50
N THR A 64 -8.68 -1.14 15.65
CA THR A 64 -8.63 -1.93 16.88
C THR A 64 -9.95 -2.63 17.21
N ASP A 65 -10.92 -2.52 16.31
CA ASP A 65 -12.24 -3.16 16.42
C ASP A 65 -12.12 -4.67 16.59
N GLN A 66 -13.03 -5.20 17.40
CA GLN A 66 -13.14 -6.62 17.64
C GLN A 66 -14.19 -7.21 16.70
N LEU A 67 -13.74 -8.12 15.85
CA LEU A 67 -14.56 -8.83 14.88
C LEU A 67 -14.98 -10.18 15.48
N ILE A 68 -16.24 -10.58 15.30
CA ILE A 68 -16.73 -11.89 15.75
C ILE A 68 -16.67 -12.85 14.57
N GLY A 69 -16.06 -14.03 14.78
CA GLY A 69 -16.02 -15.10 13.77
C GLY A 69 -14.81 -15.09 12.83
N GLY A 70 -14.18 -13.93 12.57
CA GLY A 70 -13.00 -13.85 11.71
C GLY A 70 -12.62 -12.41 11.34
N CYS A 71 -11.46 -12.26 10.67
CA CYS A 71 -11.07 -10.98 10.06
C CYS A 71 -11.52 -10.88 8.59
N ASP A 72 -11.49 -9.67 8.02
CA ASP A 72 -11.65 -9.47 6.57
C ASP A 72 -10.56 -10.25 5.81
N PRO A 73 -10.86 -10.86 4.65
CA PRO A 73 -9.88 -11.58 3.83
C PRO A 73 -8.65 -10.77 3.41
N LYS A 74 -8.76 -9.44 3.42
CA LYS A 74 -7.64 -8.53 3.10
C LYS A 74 -6.66 -8.34 4.26
N CYS A 75 -7.07 -8.65 5.49
CA CYS A 75 -6.22 -8.56 6.66
C CYS A 75 -5.15 -9.65 6.62
N LYS A 76 -3.88 -9.25 6.56
CA LYS A 76 -2.73 -10.17 6.51
C LYS A 76 -2.37 -10.69 7.89
N ALA A 77 -2.47 -9.85 8.92
CA ALA A 77 -2.15 -10.18 10.30
C ALA A 77 -3.43 -10.25 11.16
N CYS A 78 -4.18 -11.35 11.04
CA CYS A 78 -5.35 -11.60 11.87
C CYS A 78 -4.99 -12.44 13.10
N ALA A 79 -5.39 -11.99 14.29
CA ALA A 79 -5.31 -12.82 15.50
C ALA A 79 -6.68 -12.94 16.18
N CYS A 80 -6.98 -14.14 16.68
CA CYS A 80 -8.25 -14.47 17.31
C CYS A 80 -8.05 -15.08 18.69
N THR A 81 -8.98 -14.81 19.61
CA THR A 81 -9.08 -15.54 20.88
C THR A 81 -9.47 -16.99 20.64
N ARG A 82 -9.05 -17.88 21.53
CA ARG A 82 -9.47 -19.30 21.54
C ARG A 82 -10.82 -19.50 22.26
N SER A 83 -11.75 -18.55 22.10
CA SER A 83 -13.10 -18.60 22.69
C SER A 83 -14.14 -19.02 21.66
N TYR A 84 -15.35 -19.33 22.11
CA TYR A 84 -16.51 -19.57 21.23
C TYR A 84 -17.64 -18.57 21.54
N PRO A 85 -18.01 -17.66 20.61
CA PRO A 85 -17.38 -17.43 19.32
C PRO A 85 -15.96 -16.83 19.46
N PRO A 86 -15.09 -16.99 18.45
CA PRO A 86 -13.77 -16.38 18.44
C PRO A 86 -13.91 -14.87 18.25
N LYS A 87 -13.12 -14.13 19.00
CA LYS A 87 -13.02 -12.68 18.92
C LYS A 87 -11.69 -12.34 18.25
N CYS A 88 -11.75 -11.75 17.07
CA CYS A 88 -10.62 -11.49 16.21
C CYS A 88 -10.30 -10.00 16.12
N ARG A 89 -9.06 -9.68 15.79
CA ARG A 89 -8.60 -8.32 15.49
C ARG A 89 -7.60 -8.38 14.34
N CYS A 90 -7.69 -7.40 13.45
CA CYS A 90 -6.69 -7.17 12.43
C CYS A 90 -5.54 -6.31 12.95
N PHE A 91 -4.30 -6.72 12.69
CA PHE A 91 -3.10 -6.01 13.12
C PHE A 91 -2.38 -5.27 11.99
N ASP A 92 -2.93 -5.30 10.78
CA ASP A 92 -2.38 -4.58 9.64
C ASP A 92 -2.31 -3.08 9.93
N ILE A 93 -1.18 -2.49 9.54
CA ILE A 93 -0.93 -1.05 9.60
C ILE A 93 -1.14 -0.48 8.21
N ILE A 94 -1.94 0.58 8.13
CA ILE A 94 -2.10 1.38 6.92
C ILE A 94 -1.44 2.74 7.12
N TYR A 95 -0.96 3.35 6.04
CA TYR A 95 -0.34 4.68 6.07
C TYR A 95 -1.33 5.81 5.75
N ASP A 96 -2.61 5.55 6.02
CA ASP A 96 -3.77 6.35 5.65
C ASP A 96 -4.82 6.29 6.78
N PHE A 97 -5.91 7.08 6.72
CA PHE A 97 -6.99 7.02 7.72
C PHE A 97 -7.78 5.70 7.65
N CYS A 98 -8.39 5.26 8.75
CA CYS A 98 -9.08 3.96 8.81
C CYS A 98 -10.40 3.86 8.00
N GLY A 99 -10.84 4.92 7.32
CA GLY A 99 -12.10 4.92 6.58
C GLY A 99 -13.31 5.34 7.42
N LYS A 100 -14.48 4.85 7.03
CA LYS A 100 -15.78 5.17 7.67
C LYS A 100 -16.02 4.36 8.94
N THR A 101 -16.80 4.91 9.86
CA THR A 101 -17.30 4.22 11.05
C THR A 101 -18.32 3.14 10.68
N CYS A 102 -18.35 2.06 11.44
CA CYS A 102 -19.34 0.99 11.30
C CYS A 102 -20.72 1.40 11.85
N ASN A 103 -20.73 2.18 12.94
CA ASN A 103 -21.96 2.63 13.59
C ASN A 103 -22.02 4.17 13.60
N PRO A 104 -22.47 4.81 12.50
CA PRO A 104 -22.61 6.26 12.46
C PRO A 104 -23.64 6.73 13.51
N VAL A 105 -23.31 7.78 14.27
CA VAL A 105 -24.24 8.40 15.21
C VAL A 105 -25.38 9.04 14.40
N GLN A 106 -26.61 8.63 14.68
CA GLN A 106 -27.84 9.11 14.03
C GLN A 106 -28.26 10.47 14.58
#